data_AF-A0A0C5B7Y7-F1
#
_entry.id   AF-A0A0C5B7Y7-F1
#
_cell.length_a   1.000
_cell.length_b   1.000
_cell.length_c   1.000
_cell.angle_alpha   90.00
_cell.angle_beta   90.00
_cell.angle_gamma   90.00
#
_symmetry.space_group_name_H-M   'P 1'
#
loop_
_entity.id
_entity.type
_entity.pdbx_description
1 polymer ?
#
loop_
_entity_poly.entity_id
_entity_poly.type
_entity_poly.pdbx_seq_one_letter_code
_entity_poly.pdbx_strand_id
1 'polypeptide(L)'
;MAARLLRSVAAGDRAALGRLYDGLAPLFTAAVSIVQADAEVRDRLCVQAFAAVWRRATEGASSTEPVLWLLEVLCETLVESREAFRRPSGTGVLSLGCPQREVLLLAVAGHYSQFEISGLTGVPEAQVRVILCAALASLRGGLDEVRRSGDGE
;
A
#
# COMPACT_ATOMS: atom_id res chain seq x y z
N MET A 1 12.50 9.38 -10.11
CA MET A 1 12.03 8.64 -11.31
C MET A 1 10.50 8.53 -11.35
N ALA A 2 9.85 7.99 -10.32
CA ALA A 2 8.38 7.83 -10.24
C ALA A 2 7.58 9.12 -10.53
N ALA A 3 7.92 10.26 -9.93
CA ALA A 3 7.22 11.52 -10.19
C ALA A 3 7.28 11.99 -11.66
N ARG A 4 8.37 11.68 -12.39
CA ARG A 4 8.48 12.04 -13.82
C ARG A 4 7.62 11.12 -14.67
N LEU A 5 7.59 9.82 -14.36
CA LEU A 5 6.67 8.87 -14.99
C LEU A 5 5.21 9.24 -14.71
N LEU A 6 4.84 9.58 -13.47
CA LEU A 6 3.48 10.00 -13.12
C LEU A 6 3.03 11.27 -13.87
N ARG A 7 3.93 12.25 -14.08
CA ARG A 7 3.63 13.40 -14.94
C ARG A 7 3.38 13.02 -16.39
N SER A 8 4.17 12.09 -16.95
CA SER A 8 3.94 11.59 -18.31
C SER A 8 2.63 10.81 -18.41
N VAL A 9 2.31 9.99 -17.40
CA VAL A 9 1.03 9.28 -17.29
C VAL A 9 -0.14 10.26 -17.21
N ALA A 10 -0.03 11.32 -16.42
CA ALA A 10 -1.04 12.38 -16.32
C ALA A 10 -1.25 13.13 -17.65
N ALA A 11 -0.24 13.19 -18.52
CA ALA A 11 -0.34 13.72 -19.87
C ALA A 11 -0.93 12.73 -20.90
N GLY A 12 -1.31 11.52 -20.47
CA GLY A 12 -1.91 10.49 -21.32
C GLY A 12 -0.92 9.51 -21.96
N ASP A 13 0.36 9.52 -21.57
CA ASP A 13 1.37 8.61 -22.13
C ASP A 13 1.17 7.17 -21.61
N ARG A 14 0.62 6.31 -22.48
CA ARG A 14 0.42 4.88 -22.20
C ARG A 14 1.73 4.10 -22.04
N ALA A 15 2.80 4.50 -22.73
CA ALA A 15 4.10 3.84 -22.61
C ALA A 15 4.79 4.19 -21.28
N ALA A 16 4.55 5.38 -20.75
CA ALA A 16 4.94 5.74 -19.39
C ALA A 16 4.20 4.90 -18.35
N LEU A 17 2.90 4.62 -18.57
CA LEU A 17 2.13 3.73 -17.70
C LEU A 17 2.68 2.30 -17.72
N GLY A 18 3.03 1.77 -18.89
CA GLY A 18 3.64 0.44 -19.01
C GLY A 18 4.94 0.33 -18.19
N ARG A 19 5.83 1.32 -18.31
CA ARG A 19 7.08 1.36 -17.50
C ARG A 19 6.82 1.48 -16.00
N LEU A 20 5.79 2.24 -15.62
CA LEU A 20 5.38 2.35 -14.23
C LEU A 20 4.83 1.01 -13.71
N TYR A 21 4.02 0.33 -14.53
CA TYR A 21 3.48 -1.00 -14.25
C TYR A 21 4.61 -2.01 -14.07
N ASP A 22 5.54 -2.12 -15.01
CA ASP A 22 6.64 -3.10 -14.96
C ASP A 22 7.49 -2.97 -13.69
N GLY A 23 7.72 -1.73 -13.23
CA GLY A 23 8.50 -1.46 -12.03
C GLY A 23 7.75 -1.72 -10.72
N LEU A 24 6.41 -1.61 -10.71
CA LEU A 24 5.60 -1.68 -9.49
C LEU A 24 4.78 -2.96 -9.35
N ALA A 25 4.54 -3.68 -10.45
CA ALA A 25 3.76 -4.91 -10.45
C ALA A 25 4.25 -5.95 -9.42
N PRO A 26 5.57 -6.17 -9.23
CA PRO A 26 6.04 -7.09 -8.19
C PRO A 26 5.64 -6.66 -6.78
N LEU A 27 5.78 -5.36 -6.47
CA LEU A 27 5.43 -4.80 -5.17
C LEU A 27 3.92 -4.84 -4.93
N PHE A 28 3.11 -4.41 -5.90
CA PHE A 28 1.65 -4.45 -5.78
C PHE A 28 1.16 -5.89 -5.60
N THR A 29 1.66 -6.82 -6.41
CA THR A 29 1.30 -8.24 -6.31
C THR A 29 1.64 -8.82 -4.93
N ALA A 30 2.84 -8.53 -4.42
CA ALA A 30 3.26 -8.99 -3.10
C ALA A 30 2.42 -8.36 -1.98
N ALA A 31 2.16 -7.05 -2.04
CA ALA A 31 1.33 -6.35 -1.06
C ALA A 31 -0.13 -6.87 -1.04
N VAL A 32 -0.72 -7.07 -2.22
CA VAL A 32 -2.07 -7.65 -2.36
C VAL A 32 -2.10 -9.08 -1.80
N SER A 33 -1.03 -9.86 -2.00
CA SER A 33 -0.91 -11.23 -1.49
C SER A 33 -0.82 -11.33 0.02
N ILE A 34 -0.34 -10.28 0.71
CA ILE A 34 -0.33 -10.22 2.18
C ILE A 34 -1.76 -10.18 2.74
N VAL A 35 -2.68 -9.50 2.04
CA VAL A 35 -4.02 -9.21 2.56
C VAL A 35 -5.12 -10.08 1.94
N GLN A 36 -4.85 -10.70 0.78
CA GLN A 36 -5.83 -11.49 0.06
C GLN A 36 -5.27 -12.83 -0.46
N ALA A 37 -5.88 -13.92 0.00
CA ALA A 37 -5.46 -15.29 -0.31
C ALA A 37 -6.02 -15.80 -1.65
N ASP A 38 -7.19 -15.31 -2.07
CA ASP A 38 -7.83 -15.74 -3.32
C ASP A 38 -7.13 -15.13 -4.55
N ALA A 39 -6.62 -15.99 -5.45
CA ALA A 39 -5.86 -15.57 -6.62
C ALA A 39 -6.66 -14.77 -7.65
N GLU A 40 -7.93 -15.11 -7.86
CA GLU A 40 -8.80 -14.39 -8.80
C GLU A 40 -9.11 -12.98 -8.26
N VAL A 41 -9.35 -12.88 -6.96
CA VAL A 41 -9.55 -11.58 -6.30
C VAL A 41 -8.27 -10.75 -6.35
N ARG A 42 -7.09 -11.33 -6.13
CA ARG A 42 -5.81 -10.60 -6.24
C ARG A 42 -5.62 -9.95 -7.61
N ASP A 43 -5.87 -10.70 -8.67
CA ASP A 43 -5.66 -10.22 -10.04
C ASP A 43 -6.59 -9.06 -10.36
N ARG A 44 -7.86 -9.17 -9.95
CA ARG A 44 -8.85 -8.10 -10.05
C ARG A 44 -8.43 -6.85 -9.27
N LEU A 45 -7.91 -7.01 -8.06
CA LEU A 45 -7.44 -5.90 -7.22
C LEU A 45 -6.25 -5.17 -7.83
N CYS A 46 -5.28 -5.90 -8.40
CA CYS A 46 -4.17 -5.30 -9.12
C CYS A 46 -4.68 -4.43 -10.27
N VAL A 47 -5.61 -4.95 -11.09
CA VAL A 47 -6.22 -4.18 -12.19
C VAL A 47 -6.94 -2.95 -11.67
N GLN A 48 -7.73 -3.07 -10.60
CA GLN A 48 -8.43 -1.93 -9.99
C GLN A 48 -7.47 -0.86 -9.46
N ALA A 49 -6.39 -1.28 -8.79
CA ALA A 49 -5.39 -0.37 -8.23
C ALA A 49 -4.67 0.40 -9.34
N PHE A 50 -4.22 -0.27 -10.41
CA PHE A 50 -3.59 0.42 -11.54
C PHE A 50 -4.58 1.33 -12.28
N ALA A 51 -5.86 0.95 -12.37
CA ALA A 51 -6.89 1.83 -12.92
C ALA A 51 -7.13 3.07 -12.03
N ALA A 52 -7.08 2.92 -10.71
CA ALA A 52 -7.18 4.04 -9.77
C ALA A 52 -5.97 4.98 -9.89
N VAL A 53 -4.75 4.44 -9.98
CA VAL A 53 -3.53 5.20 -10.25
C VAL A 53 -3.64 5.99 -11.55
N TRP A 54 -4.15 5.38 -12.62
CA TRP A 54 -4.37 6.07 -13.89
C TRP A 54 -5.35 7.23 -13.75
N ARG A 55 -6.52 7.00 -13.13
CA ARG A 55 -7.55 8.04 -12.95
C ARG A 55 -7.06 9.23 -12.12
N ARG A 56 -6.19 8.96 -11.14
CA ARG A 56 -5.68 9.96 -10.20
C ARG A 56 -4.24 10.39 -10.50
N ALA A 57 -3.73 10.08 -11.70
CA ALA A 57 -2.32 10.33 -12.04
C ALA A 57 -1.90 11.80 -11.87
N THR A 58 -2.81 12.76 -12.05
CA THR A 58 -2.56 14.19 -11.84
C THR A 58 -2.26 14.53 -10.37
N GLU A 59 -2.91 13.84 -9.42
CA GLU A 59 -2.62 13.97 -7.99
C GLU A 59 -1.22 13.44 -7.69
N GLY A 60 -0.91 12.23 -8.16
CA GLY A 60 0.41 11.62 -8.00
C GLY A 60 1.54 12.40 -8.68
N ALA A 61 1.25 13.08 -9.80
CA ALA A 61 2.20 13.95 -10.49
C ALA A 61 2.58 15.19 -9.68
N SER A 62 1.70 15.62 -8.77
CA SER A 62 1.88 16.78 -7.89
C SER A 62 2.38 16.39 -6.48
N SER A 63 2.39 15.09 -6.16
CA SER A 63 2.83 14.58 -4.86
C SER A 63 4.34 14.72 -4.64
N THR A 64 4.72 15.09 -3.42
CA THR A 64 6.11 15.17 -2.96
C THR A 64 6.70 13.77 -2.77
N GLU A 65 5.90 12.82 -2.29
CA GLU A 65 6.25 11.41 -2.13
C GLU A 65 5.46 10.52 -3.11
N PRO A 66 5.87 10.42 -4.39
CA PRO A 66 5.11 9.72 -5.42
C PRO A 66 4.92 8.22 -5.15
N VAL A 67 5.89 7.57 -4.51
CA VAL A 67 5.77 6.13 -4.16
C VAL A 67 4.84 5.93 -2.97
N LEU A 68 4.87 6.84 -2.00
CA LEU A 68 3.96 6.78 -0.87
C LEU A 68 2.52 6.98 -1.35
N TRP A 69 2.29 7.94 -2.23
CA TRP A 69 1.00 8.15 -2.89
C TRP A 69 0.55 6.91 -3.69
N LEU A 70 1.44 6.23 -4.42
CA LEU A 70 1.11 5.00 -5.12
C LEU A 70 0.64 3.89 -4.17
N LEU A 71 1.33 3.73 -3.04
CA LEU A 71 0.98 2.74 -2.02
C LEU A 71 -0.30 3.10 -1.27
N GLU A 72 -0.54 4.39 -1.06
CA GLU A 72 -1.78 4.90 -0.50
C GLU A 72 -2.96 4.58 -1.43
N VAL A 73 -2.86 4.87 -2.73
CA VAL A 73 -3.88 4.51 -3.73
C VAL A 73 -4.15 3.00 -3.76
N LEU A 74 -3.09 2.19 -3.65
CA LEU A 74 -3.23 0.74 -3.54
C LEU A 74 -4.02 0.36 -2.27
N CYS A 75 -3.64 0.91 -1.11
CA CYS A 75 -4.30 0.60 0.15
C CYS A 75 -5.75 1.06 0.19
N GLU A 76 -6.06 2.25 -0.34
CA GLU A 76 -7.43 2.75 -0.49
C GLU A 76 -8.25 1.80 -1.35
N THR A 77 -7.72 1.36 -2.50
CA THR A 77 -8.39 0.36 -3.36
C THR A 77 -8.65 -0.95 -2.60
N LEU A 78 -7.70 -1.41 -1.79
CA LEU A 78 -7.83 -2.61 -0.99
C LEU A 78 -8.89 -2.45 0.12
N VAL A 79 -8.95 -1.30 0.78
CA VAL A 79 -9.96 -0.99 1.78
C VAL A 79 -11.35 -0.92 1.15
N GLU A 80 -11.51 -0.16 0.07
CA GLU A 80 -12.79 -0.04 -0.66
C GLU A 80 -13.30 -1.43 -1.12
N SER A 81 -12.41 -2.27 -1.65
CA SER A 81 -12.79 -3.62 -2.06
C SER A 81 -13.20 -4.48 -0.87
N ARG A 82 -12.49 -4.41 0.27
CA ARG A 82 -12.78 -5.19 1.47
C ARG A 82 -14.11 -4.79 2.08
N GLU A 83 -14.41 -3.49 2.11
CA GLU A 83 -15.70 -2.97 2.58
C GLU A 83 -16.87 -3.46 1.72
N ALA A 84 -16.67 -3.60 0.40
CA ALA A 84 -17.67 -4.18 -0.49
C ALA A 84 -17.96 -5.67 -0.19
N PHE A 85 -17.03 -6.39 0.46
CA PHE A 85 -17.17 -7.83 0.76
C PHE A 85 -17.37 -8.19 2.26
N ARG A 86 -17.09 -7.29 3.22
CA ARG A 86 -17.22 -7.55 4.69
C ARG A 86 -17.69 -6.32 5.49
N ARG A 87 -18.33 -6.57 6.64
CA ARG A 87 -18.46 -5.58 7.73
C ARG A 87 -17.09 -5.27 8.36
N PRO A 88 -16.82 -4.04 8.84
CA PRO A 88 -15.48 -3.62 9.25
C PRO A 88 -15.08 -4.30 10.57
N SER A 89 -14.29 -5.37 10.48
CA SER A 89 -13.50 -5.87 11.61
C SER A 89 -12.15 -5.14 11.57
N GLY A 90 -11.95 -4.19 12.48
CA GLY A 90 -10.83 -3.23 12.52
C GLY A 90 -9.45 -3.80 12.88
N THR A 91 -9.17 -5.06 12.54
CA THR A 91 -7.90 -5.71 12.84
C THR A 91 -7.25 -6.25 11.58
N GLY A 92 -6.15 -5.62 11.18
CA GLY A 92 -5.31 -6.08 10.07
C GLY A 92 -4.44 -4.96 9.52
N VAL A 93 -3.48 -5.30 8.64
CA VAL A 93 -2.54 -4.32 8.05
C VAL A 93 -3.26 -3.10 7.44
N LEU A 94 -4.44 -3.30 6.85
CA LEU A 94 -5.21 -2.23 6.22
C LEU A 94 -5.86 -1.24 7.21
N SER A 95 -5.96 -1.55 8.51
CA SER A 95 -6.47 -0.60 9.51
C SER A 95 -5.40 0.40 9.97
N LEU A 96 -4.14 0.20 9.61
CA LEU A 96 -3.07 1.15 9.85
C LEU A 96 -3.24 2.37 8.94
N GLY A 97 -2.87 3.55 9.45
CA GLY A 97 -2.84 4.80 8.67
C GLY A 97 -1.53 4.96 7.87
N CYS A 98 -1.52 5.99 7.03
CA CYS A 98 -0.29 6.47 6.38
C CYS A 98 0.60 7.21 7.40
N PRO A 99 1.93 6.99 7.43
CA PRO A 99 2.74 6.11 6.57
C PRO A 99 2.96 4.70 7.14
N GLN A 100 2.37 4.33 8.29
CA GLN A 100 2.61 3.06 8.98
C GLN A 100 2.31 1.85 8.10
N ARG A 101 1.16 1.90 7.41
CA ARG A 101 0.69 0.83 6.53
C ARG A 101 1.63 0.63 5.35
N GLU A 102 1.97 1.70 4.64
CA GLU A 102 2.76 1.67 3.41
C GLU A 102 4.20 1.23 3.68
N VAL A 103 4.80 1.74 4.76
CA VAL A 103 6.14 1.35 5.20
C VAL A 103 6.19 -0.12 5.63
N LEU A 104 5.17 -0.60 6.35
CA LEU A 104 5.08 -2.01 6.74
C LEU A 104 4.89 -2.91 5.51
N LEU A 105 4.04 -2.52 4.57
CA LEU A 105 3.84 -3.26 3.33
C LEU A 105 5.12 -3.36 2.51
N LEU A 106 5.90 -2.29 2.36
CA LEU A 106 7.20 -2.35 1.69
C LEU A 106 8.14 -3.35 2.38
N ALA A 107 8.26 -3.28 3.69
CA ALA A 107 9.15 -4.16 4.46
C ALA A 107 8.77 -5.64 4.30
N VAL A 108 7.47 -5.96 4.28
CA VAL A 108 6.98 -7.34 4.22
C VAL A 108 6.89 -7.86 2.77
N ALA A 109 6.53 -7.01 1.80
CA ALA A 109 6.24 -7.41 0.43
C ALA A 109 7.49 -7.52 -0.46
N GLY A 110 8.48 -6.65 -0.27
CA GLY A 110 9.57 -6.48 -1.24
C GLY A 110 10.97 -6.78 -0.73
N HIS A 111 11.12 -7.27 0.51
CA HIS A 111 12.42 -7.39 1.19
C HIS A 111 13.24 -6.10 1.18
N TYR A 112 12.58 -4.94 1.07
CA TYR A 112 13.27 -3.65 1.02
C TYR A 112 13.95 -3.37 2.36
N SER A 113 15.23 -3.00 2.30
CA SER A 113 15.98 -2.51 3.45
C SER A 113 15.44 -1.16 3.94
N GLN A 114 15.79 -0.77 5.17
CA GLN A 114 15.38 0.55 5.72
C GLN A 114 15.88 1.71 4.84
N PHE A 115 17.08 1.56 4.27
CA PHE A 115 17.64 2.51 3.31
C PHE A 115 16.83 2.59 2.02
N GLU A 116 16.44 1.45 1.43
CA GLU A 116 15.61 1.42 0.23
C GLU A 116 14.21 1.98 0.49
N ILE A 117 13.59 1.62 1.63
CA ILE A 117 12.29 2.18 2.03
C ILE A 117 12.38 3.69 2.18
N SER A 118 13.43 4.21 2.82
CA SER A 118 13.69 5.65 2.93
C SER A 118 13.81 6.30 1.55
N GLY A 119 14.64 5.74 0.66
CA GLY A 119 14.82 6.25 -0.70
C GLY A 119 13.56 6.19 -1.58
N LEU A 120 12.69 5.21 -1.34
CA LEU A 120 11.42 5.05 -2.06
C LEU A 120 10.35 6.01 -1.52
N THR A 121 10.17 6.06 -0.21
CA THR A 121 9.05 6.77 0.43
C THR A 121 9.33 8.24 0.73
N GLY A 122 10.59 8.67 0.78
CA GLY A 122 10.96 10.01 1.25
C GLY A 122 10.96 10.14 2.78
N VAL A 123 10.54 9.11 3.51
CA VAL A 123 10.61 9.06 4.97
C VAL A 123 12.07 8.93 5.40
N PRO A 124 12.56 9.76 6.35
CA PRO A 124 13.93 9.64 6.83
C PRO A 124 14.24 8.24 7.38
N GLU A 125 15.40 7.67 7.05
CA GLU A 125 15.79 6.31 7.46
C GLU A 125 15.66 6.08 8.98
N ALA A 126 16.03 7.07 9.80
CA ALA A 126 15.89 7.01 11.25
C ALA A 126 14.41 6.84 11.71
N GLN A 127 13.46 7.35 10.94
CA GLN A 127 12.03 7.23 11.22
C GLN A 127 11.44 5.92 10.71
N VAL A 128 11.99 5.30 9.65
CA VAL A 128 11.49 4.05 9.07
C VAL A 128 11.36 2.96 10.16
N ARG A 129 12.40 2.76 10.96
CA ARG A 129 12.36 1.79 12.07
C ARG A 129 11.29 2.12 13.10
N VAL A 130 11.15 3.40 13.45
CA VAL A 130 10.17 3.86 14.46
C VAL A 130 8.75 3.59 13.96
N ILE A 131 8.48 3.92 12.69
CA ILE A 131 7.19 3.66 12.02
C ILE A 131 6.88 2.17 11.99
N LEU A 132 7.86 1.33 11.63
CA LEU A 132 7.68 -0.13 11.62
C LEU A 132 7.35 -0.68 13.01
N CYS A 133 8.09 -0.25 14.05
CA CYS A 133 7.80 -0.65 15.42
C CYS A 133 6.40 -0.21 15.87
N ALA A 134 5.99 1.02 15.55
CA ALA A 134 4.66 1.53 15.86
C ALA A 134 3.57 0.73 15.13
N ALA A 135 3.76 0.45 13.84
CA ALA A 135 2.84 -0.37 13.04
C ALA A 135 2.64 -1.76 13.66
N LEU A 136 3.73 -2.44 14.02
CA LEU A 136 3.67 -3.76 14.67
C LEU A 136 3.03 -3.71 16.06
N ALA A 137 3.28 -2.65 16.84
CA ALA A 137 2.65 -2.45 18.14
C ALA A 137 1.13 -2.25 18.00
N SER A 138 0.67 -1.44 17.04
CA SER A 138 -0.74 -1.24 16.74
C SER A 138 -1.42 -2.54 16.30
N LEU A 139 -0.76 -3.34 15.45
CA LEU A 139 -1.30 -4.65 15.03
C LEU A 139 -1.41 -5.63 16.20
N ARG A 140 -0.41 -5.69 17.08
CA ARG A 140 -0.44 -6.53 18.29
C ARG A 140 -1.57 -6.11 19.23
N GLY A 141 -1.72 -4.80 19.47
CA GLY A 141 -2.77 -4.26 20.33
C GLY A 141 -4.18 -4.64 19.84
N GLY A 142 -4.45 -4.49 18.54
CA GLY A 142 -5.73 -4.87 17.94
C GLY A 142 -6.01 -6.38 18.04
N LEU A 143 -5.00 -7.23 17.86
CA LEU A 143 -5.15 -8.69 18.03
C LEU A 143 -5.48 -9.09 19.47
N ASP A 144 -4.86 -8.43 20.45
CA ASP A 144 -5.16 -8.66 21.86
C ASP A 144 -6.57 -8.18 22.25
N GLU A 145 -7.06 -7.09 21.67
CA GLU A 145 -8.45 -6.64 21.86
C GLU A 145 -9.46 -7.65 21.31
N VAL A 146 -9.25 -8.14 20.09
CA VAL A 146 -10.13 -9.17 19.50
C VAL A 146 -10.14 -10.44 20.33
N ARG A 147 -8.98 -10.86 20.84
CA ARG A 147 -8.88 -12.03 21.73
C ARG A 147 -9.68 -11.84 23.02
N ARG A 148 -9.54 -10.67 23.68
CA ARG A 148 -10.31 -10.37 24.91
C ARG A 148 -11.82 -10.26 24.68
N SER A 149 -12.24 -9.76 23.52
CA SER A 149 -13.67 -9.69 23.17
C SER A 149 -14.27 -11.07 22.85
N GLY A 150 -13.46 -12.03 22.39
CA GLY A 150 -13.90 -13.40 22.10
C GLY A 150 -13.99 -14.33 23.32
N ASP A 151 -13.28 -14.04 24.40
CA ASP A 151 -13.27 -14.86 25.65
C ASP A 151 -14.45 -14.54 26.61
N GLY A 152 -15.40 -13.69 26.19
CA GLY A 152 -16.50 -13.17 27.02
C GLY A 152 -17.92 -13.60 26.63
N GLU A 153 -18.07 -14.56 25.71
CA GLU A 153 -19.35 -15.13 25.24
C GLU A 153 -19.42 -16.64 25.55
#